data_AF-A0A6C0IB89-F1
#
_entry.id   AF-A0A6C0IB89-F1
#
_cell.length_a   1.000
_cell.length_b   1.000
_cell.length_c   1.000
_cell.angle_alpha   90.00
_cell.angle_beta   90.00
_cell.angle_gamma   90.00
#
_symmetry.space_group_name_H-M   'P 1'
#
loop_
_entity.id
_entity.type
_entity.pdbx_description
1 polymer ?
#
loop_
_entity_poly.entity_id
_entity_poly.type
_entity_poly.pdbx_seq_one_letter_code
_entity_poly.pdbx_strand_id
1 'polypeptide(L)'
;MNNTTQVAIVVKDIEPFKYTFEEKKSYFTAVYEQSGYIYQNTEDKPATFMASLNAGDEQLYVGGDAINKAFNMAIRTDNYNKELYELSTKMHLSCYMDCYNVKEEEDLIPDTYSRTKYLNIVNNEYSISKAGTLHHFDAFKKGGKFENNPYFKDMYLYISESRLCDFLSNSLYAGDVFIDILKNEPYNNGANKAMIYCVGPKGIKSTADNFKNALYIIGKNIANAIYHYNNKTDTEKIDYVRICLISGGSFKHDNVSHIEVAECLIKGIHEVNVNRQVKNLVYNFAYDNDAFRQAFDKLQI
;
A
#
# COMPACT_ATOMS: atom_id res chain seq x y z
N MET A 1 38.12 -1.01 -48.83
CA MET A 1 36.76 -0.54 -48.48
C MET A 1 36.25 -1.47 -47.39
N ASN A 2 36.30 -1.04 -46.14
CA ASN A 2 35.86 -1.84 -45.00
C ASN A 2 34.35 -1.65 -44.83
N ASN A 3 33.58 -2.68 -45.19
CA ASN A 3 32.17 -2.78 -44.86
C ASN A 3 32.04 -3.24 -43.41
N THR A 4 31.96 -2.28 -42.50
CA THR A 4 31.57 -2.54 -41.11
C THR A 4 30.04 -2.61 -41.07
N THR A 5 29.51 -3.83 -41.09
CA THR A 5 28.08 -4.07 -40.86
C THR A 5 27.76 -3.72 -39.40
N GLN A 6 27.13 -2.56 -39.17
CA GLN A 6 26.53 -2.24 -37.88
C GLN A 6 25.41 -3.24 -37.61
N VAL A 7 25.64 -4.14 -36.66
CA VAL A 7 24.59 -4.96 -36.08
C VAL A 7 23.71 -4.00 -35.28
N ALA A 8 22.50 -3.75 -35.78
CA ALA A 8 21.48 -3.03 -35.03
C ALA A 8 21.17 -3.84 -33.77
N ILE A 9 21.63 -3.34 -32.62
CA ILE A 9 21.17 -3.83 -31.32
C ILE A 9 19.70 -3.47 -31.26
N VAL A 10 18.84 -4.46 -31.41
CA VAL A 10 17.42 -4.33 -31.05
C VAL A 10 17.41 -4.18 -29.54
N VAL A 11 17.45 -2.94 -29.07
CA VAL A 11 17.11 -2.63 -27.68
C VAL A 11 15.65 -3.03 -27.56
N LYS A 12 15.38 -4.16 -26.89
CA LYS A 12 14.03 -4.50 -26.46
C LYS A 12 13.55 -3.28 -25.67
N ASP A 13 12.51 -2.59 -26.17
CA ASP A 13 11.89 -1.51 -25.41
C ASP A 13 11.52 -2.09 -24.05
N ILE A 14 12.20 -1.60 -23.00
CA ILE A 14 11.96 -2.04 -21.63
C ILE A 14 10.55 -1.56 -21.29
N GLU A 15 9.66 -2.48 -20.93
CA GLU A 15 8.33 -2.10 -20.51
C GLU A 15 8.44 -1.13 -19.32
N PRO A 16 7.77 0.03 -19.38
CA PRO A 16 7.93 1.07 -18.36
C PRO A 16 7.50 0.58 -16.97
N PHE A 17 6.50 -0.28 -16.90
CA PHE A 17 6.12 -1.03 -15.70
C PHE A 17 5.57 -2.39 -16.15
N LYS A 18 5.59 -3.38 -15.25
CA LYS A 18 5.20 -4.76 -15.56
C LYS A 18 4.17 -5.27 -14.56
N TYR A 19 3.21 -6.04 -15.05
CA TYR A 19 2.29 -6.81 -14.21
C TYR A 19 2.73 -8.27 -14.12
N THR A 20 2.69 -8.83 -12.92
CA THR A 20 2.95 -10.25 -12.66
C THR A 20 1.90 -10.80 -11.71
N PHE A 21 1.66 -12.10 -11.74
CA PHE A 21 0.60 -12.75 -10.98
C PHE A 21 1.16 -13.99 -10.31
N GLU A 22 1.00 -14.08 -8.99
CA GLU A 22 1.40 -15.26 -8.24
C GLU A 22 0.50 -16.44 -8.59
N GLU A 23 1.11 -17.61 -8.65
CA GLU A 23 0.43 -18.88 -8.81
C GLU A 23 0.08 -19.48 -7.44
N LYS A 24 -0.88 -20.43 -7.44
CA LYS A 24 -1.26 -21.15 -6.23
C LYS A 24 -0.12 -22.05 -5.76
N LYS A 25 0.70 -21.56 -4.83
CA LYS A 25 1.70 -22.37 -4.10
C LYS A 25 1.16 -22.88 -2.77
N SER A 26 0.32 -22.08 -2.11
CA SER A 26 -0.30 -22.39 -0.84
C SER A 26 -1.70 -21.76 -0.76
N TYR A 27 -2.36 -21.81 0.41
CA TYR A 27 -3.64 -21.15 0.62
C TYR A 27 -3.53 -19.61 0.52
N PHE A 28 -2.39 -19.03 0.94
CA PHE A 28 -2.13 -17.60 0.82
C PHE A 28 -0.75 -17.33 0.21
N THR A 29 -0.63 -16.25 -0.55
CA THR A 29 0.68 -15.72 -0.96
C THR A 29 1.36 -15.11 0.27
N ALA A 30 2.65 -15.34 0.46
CA ALA A 30 3.40 -14.71 1.54
C ALA A 30 3.40 -13.18 1.38
N VAL A 31 3.31 -12.42 2.48
CA VAL A 31 3.40 -10.95 2.42
C VAL A 31 4.83 -10.47 2.13
N TYR A 32 5.83 -11.27 2.52
CA TYR A 32 7.23 -11.09 2.19
C TYR A 32 7.86 -12.45 1.96
N GLU A 33 8.83 -12.51 1.06
CA GLU A 33 9.58 -13.73 0.75
C GLU A 33 10.77 -13.90 1.70
N GLN A 34 11.16 -15.16 1.90
CA GLN A 34 12.28 -15.53 2.75
C GLN A 34 13.63 -15.10 2.15
N SER A 35 14.69 -15.17 2.95
CA SER A 35 16.06 -14.95 2.45
C SER A 35 16.39 -15.90 1.30
N GLY A 36 17.14 -15.38 0.32
CA GLY A 36 17.51 -16.12 -0.89
C GLY A 36 16.45 -16.09 -2.00
N TYR A 37 15.21 -15.68 -1.72
CA TYR A 37 14.25 -15.38 -2.79
C TYR A 37 14.63 -14.07 -3.51
N ILE A 38 14.56 -14.10 -4.84
CA ILE A 38 14.89 -12.97 -5.70
C ILE A 38 13.61 -12.47 -6.36
N TYR A 39 13.14 -11.31 -5.91
CA TYR A 39 12.14 -10.55 -6.67
C TYR A 39 12.77 -10.07 -7.97
N GLN A 40 12.03 -10.17 -9.07
CA GLN A 40 12.50 -9.71 -10.38
C GLN A 40 11.86 -8.37 -10.71
N ASN A 41 12.69 -7.37 -11.00
CA ASN A 41 12.24 -6.08 -11.49
C ASN A 41 11.85 -6.15 -12.98
N THR A 42 11.56 -5.00 -13.59
CA THR A 42 11.16 -4.87 -15.01
C THR A 42 12.19 -5.37 -16.02
N GLU A 43 13.47 -5.45 -15.62
CA GLU A 43 14.56 -5.95 -16.45
C GLU A 43 14.93 -7.42 -16.11
N ASP A 44 14.07 -8.10 -15.36
CA ASP A 44 14.30 -9.45 -14.81
C ASP A 44 15.56 -9.57 -13.93
N LYS A 45 16.06 -8.43 -13.42
CA LYS A 45 17.15 -8.34 -12.44
C LYS A 45 16.60 -8.39 -11.02
N PRO A 46 17.43 -8.73 -10.02
CA PRO A 46 17.03 -8.64 -8.61
C PRO A 46 16.50 -7.25 -8.27
N ALA A 47 15.25 -7.17 -7.79
CA ALA A 47 14.68 -5.94 -7.25
C ALA A 47 15.36 -5.60 -5.93
N THR A 48 15.58 -4.32 -5.65
CA THR A 48 16.28 -3.85 -4.45
C THR A 48 15.34 -3.32 -3.38
N PHE A 49 14.10 -3.00 -3.74
CA PHE A 49 13.11 -2.44 -2.84
C PHE A 49 11.72 -2.97 -3.17
N MET A 50 11.33 -3.97 -2.40
CA MET A 50 9.99 -4.53 -2.36
C MET A 50 9.13 -3.89 -1.28
N ALA A 51 7.93 -3.47 -1.69
CA ALA A 51 6.86 -3.07 -0.80
C ALA A 51 5.68 -4.04 -0.88
N SER A 52 5.01 -4.36 0.22
CA SER A 52 3.82 -5.21 0.20
C SER A 52 2.60 -4.50 0.76
N LEU A 53 1.46 -4.61 0.06
CA LEU A 53 0.18 -4.05 0.47
C LEU A 53 -0.45 -4.88 1.60
N ASN A 54 -0.70 -4.22 2.71
CA ASN A 54 -1.53 -4.66 3.80
C ASN A 54 -2.96 -4.12 3.63
N ALA A 55 -3.92 -5.03 3.49
CA ALA A 55 -5.34 -4.68 3.60
C ALA A 55 -5.67 -4.42 5.07
N GLY A 56 -5.50 -3.15 5.45
CA GLY A 56 -5.59 -2.67 6.81
C GLY A 56 -7.00 -2.67 7.38
N ASP A 57 -7.05 -2.46 8.69
CA ASP A 57 -8.27 -2.32 9.47
C ASP A 57 -8.52 -0.83 9.76
N GLU A 58 -9.78 -0.42 9.82
CA GLU A 58 -10.18 0.96 10.17
C GLU A 58 -9.75 1.40 11.58
N GLN A 59 -9.34 0.45 12.42
CA GLN A 59 -8.73 0.69 13.72
C GLN A 59 -7.24 1.05 13.64
N LEU A 60 -6.65 1.02 12.43
CA LEU A 60 -5.28 1.44 12.09
C LEU A 60 -4.15 0.59 12.67
N TYR A 61 -4.45 -0.60 13.20
CA TYR A 61 -3.43 -1.51 13.72
C TYR A 61 -2.84 -2.42 12.63
N VAL A 62 -1.65 -2.97 12.91
CA VAL A 62 -0.99 -4.06 12.18
C VAL A 62 -1.06 -5.34 13.02
N GLY A 63 -1.89 -6.30 12.62
CA GLY A 63 -2.20 -7.50 13.40
C GLY A 63 -3.61 -8.03 13.18
N GLY A 64 -4.24 -8.54 14.23
CA GLY A 64 -5.58 -9.14 14.14
C GLY A 64 -5.56 -10.47 13.39
N ASP A 65 -6.30 -10.55 12.29
CA ASP A 65 -6.52 -11.75 11.48
C ASP A 65 -6.09 -11.61 10.01
N ALA A 66 -6.15 -12.73 9.28
CA ALA A 66 -5.89 -12.83 7.84
C ALA A 66 -4.57 -12.16 7.41
N ILE A 67 -4.59 -11.34 6.36
CA ILE A 67 -3.38 -10.72 5.81
C ILE A 67 -2.74 -9.73 6.78
N ASN A 68 -3.54 -8.96 7.53
CA ASN A 68 -3.02 -8.00 8.50
C ASN A 68 -2.25 -8.71 9.64
N LYS A 69 -2.71 -9.91 10.04
CA LYS A 69 -1.96 -10.81 10.93
C LYS A 69 -0.65 -11.30 10.31
N ALA A 70 -0.66 -11.63 9.02
CA ALA A 70 0.55 -12.07 8.32
C ALA A 70 1.63 -10.99 8.32
N PHE A 71 1.27 -9.70 8.15
CA PHE A 71 2.19 -8.59 8.32
C PHE A 71 2.75 -8.49 9.74
N ASN A 72 1.89 -8.60 10.75
CA ASN A 72 2.34 -8.61 12.14
C ASN A 72 3.36 -9.71 12.41
N MET A 73 3.10 -10.93 11.92
CA MET A 73 4.00 -12.07 12.06
C MET A 73 5.33 -11.88 11.32
N ALA A 74 5.32 -11.23 10.15
CA ALA A 74 6.52 -11.02 9.36
C ALA A 74 7.40 -9.87 9.88
N ILE A 75 6.81 -8.85 10.49
CA ILE A 75 7.50 -7.64 10.97
C ILE A 75 8.00 -7.79 12.41
N ARG A 76 7.23 -8.45 13.28
CA ARG A 76 7.57 -8.58 14.70
C ARG A 76 8.84 -9.40 14.89
N THR A 77 9.60 -9.04 15.92
CA THR A 77 10.82 -9.74 16.33
C THR A 77 10.55 -10.88 17.32
N ASP A 78 9.39 -10.89 17.97
CA ASP A 78 8.96 -11.92 18.93
C ASP A 78 7.47 -12.26 18.73
N ASN A 79 7.16 -13.55 18.81
CA ASN A 79 5.83 -14.11 18.62
C ASN A 79 4.81 -13.72 19.70
N TYR A 80 5.26 -13.26 20.87
CA TYR A 80 4.39 -12.81 21.96
C TYR A 80 4.25 -11.29 22.06
N ASN A 81 4.99 -10.54 21.23
CA ASN A 81 5.02 -9.10 21.33
C ASN A 81 3.75 -8.47 20.70
N LYS A 82 2.96 -7.78 21.54
CA LYS A 82 1.77 -7.00 21.13
C LYS A 82 2.09 -5.54 20.80
N GLU A 83 3.32 -5.10 21.01
CA GLU A 83 3.75 -3.72 20.82
C GLU A 83 3.50 -3.23 19.40
N LEU A 84 3.74 -4.04 18.37
CA LEU A 84 3.47 -3.65 16.98
C LEU A 84 2.00 -3.29 16.77
N TYR A 85 1.07 -4.03 17.39
CA TYR A 85 -0.36 -3.78 17.27
C TYR A 85 -0.73 -2.40 17.84
N GLU A 86 -0.31 -2.11 19.06
CA GLU A 86 -0.63 -0.83 19.71
C GLU A 86 0.13 0.34 19.10
N LEU A 87 1.41 0.14 18.76
CA LEU A 87 2.28 1.17 18.22
C LEU A 87 1.85 1.59 16.81
N SER A 88 1.44 0.63 15.97
CA SER A 88 0.92 0.92 14.62
C SER A 88 -0.33 1.81 14.67
N THR A 89 -1.28 1.54 15.57
CA THR A 89 -2.43 2.43 15.79
C THR A 89 -1.99 3.84 16.15
N LYS A 90 -1.07 3.98 17.11
CA LYS A 90 -0.55 5.27 17.59
C LYS A 90 0.14 6.06 16.47
N MET A 91 1.00 5.41 15.69
CA MET A 91 1.77 6.07 14.63
C MET A 91 0.91 6.45 13.43
N HIS A 92 0.01 5.59 12.96
CA HIS A 92 -0.87 5.90 11.83
C HIS A 92 -1.85 7.02 12.18
N LEU A 93 -2.43 6.99 13.39
CA LEU A 93 -3.32 8.04 13.86
C LEU A 93 -2.58 9.37 14.04
N SER A 94 -1.38 9.33 14.62
CA SER A 94 -0.52 10.51 14.74
C SER A 94 -0.15 11.10 13.38
N CYS A 95 0.12 10.26 12.38
CA CYS A 95 0.45 10.70 11.03
C CYS A 95 -0.76 11.36 10.36
N TYR A 96 -1.96 10.80 10.50
CA TYR A 96 -3.19 11.48 10.09
C TYR A 96 -3.29 12.85 10.74
N MET A 97 -3.21 12.93 12.07
CA MET A 97 -3.36 14.19 12.79
C MET A 97 -2.35 15.24 12.33
N ASP A 98 -1.08 14.87 12.20
CA ASP A 98 -0.03 15.76 11.68
C ASP A 98 -0.34 16.24 10.26
N CYS A 99 -0.68 15.32 9.36
CA CYS A 99 -1.00 15.64 7.98
C CYS A 99 -2.20 16.60 7.85
N TYR A 100 -3.19 16.47 8.74
CA TYR A 100 -4.38 17.33 8.79
C TYR A 100 -4.26 18.53 9.74
N ASN A 101 -3.08 18.81 10.30
CA ASN A 101 -2.85 19.87 11.29
C ASN A 101 -3.77 19.80 12.53
N VAL A 102 -4.20 18.59 12.89
CA VAL A 102 -5.01 18.34 14.08
C VAL A 102 -4.08 18.27 15.29
N LYS A 103 -4.28 19.19 16.23
CA LYS A 103 -3.50 19.21 17.47
C LYS A 103 -3.95 18.10 18.43
N GLU A 104 -2.98 17.48 19.09
CA GLU A 104 -3.22 16.63 20.25
C GLU A 104 -3.69 17.51 21.42
N GLU A 105 -4.78 17.11 22.10
CA GLU A 105 -5.35 17.90 23.21
C GLU A 105 -4.60 17.68 24.54
N GLU A 106 -3.79 16.62 24.63
CA GLU A 106 -3.01 16.24 25.81
C GLU A 106 -1.59 15.86 25.33
N ASP A 107 -0.55 16.00 26.16
CA ASP A 107 0.84 15.55 25.86
C ASP A 107 0.98 14.01 25.74
N LEU A 108 -0.11 13.33 25.36
CA LEU A 108 -0.23 11.89 25.24
C LEU A 108 -0.39 11.51 23.77
N ILE A 109 0.44 10.56 23.33
CA ILE A 109 0.35 9.97 21.99
C ILE A 109 -1.05 9.37 21.81
N PRO A 110 -1.79 9.75 20.75
CA PRO A 110 -3.17 9.31 20.54
C PRO A 110 -3.23 7.80 20.34
N ASP A 111 -4.27 7.17 20.90
CA ASP A 111 -4.39 5.72 21.04
C ASP A 111 -5.74 5.19 20.55
N THR A 112 -6.03 3.91 20.84
CA THR A 112 -7.27 3.25 20.39
C THR A 112 -8.53 3.92 20.97
N TYR A 113 -8.47 4.48 22.17
CA TYR A 113 -9.64 5.09 22.84
C TYR A 113 -9.96 6.49 22.30
N SER A 114 -8.93 7.25 21.94
CA SER A 114 -9.06 8.60 21.38
C SER A 114 -9.21 8.62 19.85
N ARG A 115 -8.99 7.50 19.16
CA ARG A 115 -9.03 7.39 17.69
C ARG A 115 -10.30 7.94 17.06
N THR A 116 -11.48 7.49 17.47
CA THR A 116 -12.75 7.91 16.84
C THR A 116 -12.93 9.43 16.92
N LYS A 117 -12.55 10.05 18.05
CA LYS A 117 -12.57 11.49 18.23
C LYS A 117 -11.66 12.18 17.20
N TYR A 118 -10.39 11.79 17.13
CA TYR A 118 -9.43 12.44 16.25
C TYR A 118 -9.71 12.20 14.77
N LEU A 119 -10.17 11.00 14.39
CA LEU A 119 -10.58 10.72 13.02
C LEU A 119 -11.80 11.55 12.59
N ASN A 120 -12.75 11.82 13.49
CA ASN A 120 -13.83 12.76 13.19
C ASN A 120 -13.30 14.17 12.90
N ILE A 121 -12.30 14.63 13.66
CA ILE A 121 -11.68 15.95 13.41
C ILE A 121 -10.94 15.93 12.06
N VAL A 122 -10.10 14.91 11.80
CA VAL A 122 -9.42 14.71 10.52
C VAL A 122 -10.38 14.76 9.33
N ASN A 123 -11.55 14.15 9.46
CA ASN A 123 -12.57 14.17 8.41
C ASN A 123 -13.17 15.55 8.18
N ASN A 124 -13.37 16.32 9.25
CA ASN A 124 -13.87 17.69 9.16
C ASN A 124 -12.79 18.64 8.59
N GLU A 125 -11.52 18.35 8.84
CA GLU A 125 -10.37 19.10 8.32
C GLU A 125 -9.97 18.68 6.89
N TYR A 126 -10.65 17.69 6.30
CA TYR A 126 -10.35 17.26 4.94
C TYR A 126 -10.61 18.41 3.96
N SER A 127 -9.52 18.99 3.47
CA SER A 127 -9.52 20.00 2.42
C SER A 127 -8.97 19.41 1.13
N ILE A 128 -9.64 19.70 0.02
CA ILE A 128 -9.19 19.36 -1.33
C ILE A 128 -7.78 19.89 -1.62
N SER A 129 -7.33 20.97 -0.96
CA SER A 129 -6.01 21.55 -1.18
C SER A 129 -4.82 20.64 -0.79
N LYS A 130 -5.01 19.65 0.08
CA LYS A 130 -3.98 18.65 0.45
C LYS A 130 -4.17 17.31 -0.27
N ALA A 131 -5.29 17.15 -0.97
CA ALA A 131 -5.63 15.93 -1.67
C ALA A 131 -4.65 15.69 -2.84
N GLY A 132 -4.25 14.43 -3.04
CA GLY A 132 -3.25 14.07 -4.07
C GLY A 132 -1.80 14.36 -3.71
N THR A 133 -1.51 14.60 -2.43
CA THR A 133 -0.15 14.84 -1.97
C THR A 133 0.36 13.71 -1.07
N LEU A 134 1.67 13.44 -1.16
CA LEU A 134 2.36 12.53 -0.27
C LEU A 134 3.06 13.34 0.84
N HIS A 135 2.58 13.19 2.07
CA HIS A 135 3.13 13.82 3.25
C HIS A 135 4.21 12.94 3.89
N HIS A 136 5.33 13.56 4.30
CA HIS A 136 6.39 12.88 5.06
C HIS A 136 6.17 13.12 6.54
N PHE A 137 6.12 12.04 7.33
CA PHE A 137 5.86 12.13 8.77
C PHE A 137 7.17 12.17 9.57
N ASP A 138 7.61 13.37 9.89
CA ASP A 138 8.91 13.65 10.52
C ASP A 138 9.08 13.12 11.95
N ALA A 139 8.04 12.52 12.55
CA ALA A 139 8.07 12.02 13.91
C ALA A 139 9.07 10.87 14.16
N PHE A 140 9.63 10.27 13.10
CA PHE A 140 10.69 9.25 13.20
C PHE A 140 12.11 9.85 13.20
N LYS A 141 12.26 11.14 12.87
CA LYS A 141 13.56 11.83 12.90
C LYS A 141 14.03 12.02 14.35
N LYS A 142 15.31 12.37 14.51
CA LYS A 142 15.92 12.65 15.82
C LYS A 142 15.10 13.70 16.60
N GLY A 143 14.72 13.38 17.83
CA GLY A 143 13.87 14.21 18.70
C GLY A 143 12.36 14.05 18.44
N GLY A 144 11.95 13.25 17.44
CA GLY A 144 10.56 12.96 17.15
C GLY A 144 9.98 11.89 18.07
N LYS A 145 8.64 11.89 18.25
CA LYS A 145 7.93 10.98 19.16
C LYS A 145 8.06 9.48 18.83
N PHE A 146 8.49 9.14 17.62
CA PHE A 146 8.71 7.77 17.16
C PHE A 146 10.18 7.51 16.78
N GLU A 147 11.14 8.34 17.19
CA GLU A 147 12.59 8.15 16.94
C GLU A 147 13.05 6.72 17.33
N ASN A 148 12.56 6.22 18.46
CA ASN A 148 12.95 4.92 19.00
C ASN A 148 12.02 3.77 18.57
N ASN A 149 11.18 3.96 17.54
CA ASN A 149 10.30 2.90 17.06
C ASN A 149 11.13 1.65 16.67
N PRO A 150 10.81 0.45 17.20
CA PRO A 150 11.61 -0.75 16.95
C PRO A 150 11.30 -1.42 15.60
N TYR A 151 10.18 -1.09 14.95
CA TYR A 151 9.70 -1.75 13.74
C TYR A 151 9.81 -0.89 12.48
N PHE A 152 9.61 0.41 12.61
CA PHE A 152 9.57 1.35 11.49
C PHE A 152 10.63 2.44 11.69
N LYS A 153 11.25 2.87 10.59
CA LYS A 153 12.25 3.93 10.57
C LYS A 153 11.77 5.21 9.90
N ASP A 154 10.72 5.13 9.09
CA ASP A 154 10.13 6.27 8.42
C ASP A 154 8.69 5.98 7.97
N MET A 155 7.91 7.01 7.66
CA MET A 155 6.52 6.87 7.24
C MET A 155 6.07 8.02 6.33
N TYR A 156 5.23 7.69 5.36
CA TYR A 156 4.56 8.65 4.49
C TYR A 156 3.06 8.36 4.43
N LEU A 157 2.26 9.40 4.22
CA LEU A 157 0.82 9.30 4.01
C LEU A 157 0.43 10.01 2.73
N TYR A 158 -0.13 9.27 1.79
CA TYR A 158 -0.78 9.82 0.62
C TYR A 158 -2.25 10.11 0.92
N ILE A 159 -2.65 11.37 0.80
CA ILE A 159 -4.05 11.78 0.94
C ILE A 159 -4.75 11.55 -0.39
N SER A 160 -5.84 10.78 -0.37
CA SER A 160 -6.67 10.53 -1.54
C SER A 160 -7.14 11.82 -2.21
N GLU A 161 -7.07 11.88 -3.55
CA GLU A 161 -7.62 12.98 -4.36
C GLU A 161 -9.15 13.02 -4.33
N SER A 162 -9.77 11.86 -4.08
CA SER A 162 -11.22 11.69 -4.13
C SER A 162 -11.69 10.77 -3.02
N ARG A 163 -12.80 11.13 -2.37
CA ARG A 163 -13.41 10.31 -1.32
C ARG A 163 -14.86 10.03 -1.69
N LEU A 164 -15.29 8.79 -1.47
CA LEU A 164 -16.70 8.42 -1.53
C LEU A 164 -17.24 8.42 -0.10
N CYS A 165 -18.22 9.29 0.15
CA CYS A 165 -18.74 9.54 1.49
C CYS A 165 -19.49 8.32 2.08
N ASP A 166 -19.92 7.39 1.24
CA ASP A 166 -20.69 6.20 1.61
C ASP A 166 -19.89 5.18 2.45
N PHE A 167 -18.57 5.34 2.55
CA PHE A 167 -17.67 4.35 3.15
C PHE A 167 -17.08 4.77 4.49
N LEU A 168 -17.71 5.70 5.21
CA LEU A 168 -17.27 6.11 6.53
C LEU A 168 -17.59 5.03 7.57
N SER A 169 -16.54 4.37 8.09
CA SER A 169 -16.67 3.33 9.11
C SER A 169 -15.69 3.59 10.24
N ASN A 170 -16.18 3.59 11.48
CA ASN A 170 -15.42 4.03 12.66
C ASN A 170 -14.70 5.37 12.47
N SER A 171 -15.38 6.29 11.76
CA SER A 171 -14.86 7.62 11.43
C SER A 171 -13.64 7.62 10.52
N LEU A 172 -13.25 6.52 9.87
CA LEU A 172 -12.19 6.53 8.87
C LEU A 172 -12.76 6.57 7.44
N TYR A 173 -12.25 7.46 6.60
CA TYR A 173 -12.43 7.33 5.15
C TYR A 173 -11.41 6.34 4.59
N ALA A 174 -11.90 5.31 3.90
CA ALA A 174 -11.07 4.37 3.20
C ALA A 174 -10.29 5.05 2.06
N GLY A 175 -9.09 4.54 1.78
CA GLY A 175 -8.34 4.84 0.57
C GLY A 175 -7.20 5.85 0.66
N ASP A 176 -6.98 6.48 1.81
CA ASP A 176 -5.65 7.06 2.07
C ASP A 176 -4.62 5.93 2.23
N VAL A 177 -3.37 6.17 1.83
CA VAL A 177 -2.35 5.13 1.68
C VAL A 177 -1.11 5.50 2.46
N PHE A 178 -0.73 4.69 3.43
CA PHE A 178 0.55 4.80 4.11
C PHE A 178 1.63 4.03 3.36
N ILE A 179 2.85 4.56 3.38
CA ILE A 179 4.07 3.85 3.03
C ILE A 179 4.94 3.82 4.28
N ASP A 180 4.99 2.66 4.92
CA ASP A 180 5.71 2.43 6.18
C ASP A 180 7.06 1.79 5.89
N ILE A 181 8.14 2.52 6.16
CA ILE A 181 9.49 2.05 5.90
C ILE A 181 9.97 1.24 7.09
N LEU A 182 10.28 -0.03 6.85
CA LEU A 182 10.66 -0.97 7.89
C LEU A 182 12.08 -0.67 8.39
N LYS A 183 12.25 -0.81 9.71
CA LYS A 183 13.55 -0.66 10.37
C LYS A 183 14.46 -1.86 10.14
N ASN A 184 13.86 -3.05 10.18
CA ASN A 184 14.52 -4.32 9.89
C ASN A 184 13.85 -4.98 8.69
N GLU A 185 14.63 -5.70 7.91
CA GLU A 185 14.18 -6.42 6.72
C GLU A 185 13.55 -7.77 7.12
N PRO A 186 12.24 -7.99 6.91
CA PRO A 186 11.60 -9.28 7.16
C PRO A 186 12.37 -10.44 6.53
N TYR A 187 12.57 -11.50 7.32
CA TYR A 187 13.29 -12.71 6.92
C TYR A 187 14.74 -12.49 6.44
N ASN A 188 15.38 -11.38 6.82
CA ASN A 188 16.73 -11.01 6.39
C ASN A 188 16.88 -10.97 4.85
N ASN A 189 15.80 -10.61 4.15
CA ASN A 189 15.85 -10.40 2.71
C ASN A 189 15.97 -8.90 2.44
N GLY A 190 17.13 -8.50 1.89
CA GLY A 190 17.50 -7.13 1.60
C GLY A 190 16.49 -6.31 0.81
N ALA A 191 15.61 -6.96 0.04
CA ALA A 191 14.58 -6.26 -0.72
C ALA A 191 13.33 -5.93 0.12
N ASN A 192 13.05 -6.64 1.21
CA ASN A 192 11.83 -6.45 2.00
C ASN A 192 11.94 -5.16 2.85
N LYS A 193 11.51 -4.02 2.29
CA LYS A 193 11.81 -2.70 2.88
C LYS A 193 10.61 -1.91 3.34
N ALA A 194 9.42 -2.15 2.79
CA ALA A 194 8.24 -1.39 3.17
C ALA A 194 6.95 -2.19 3.21
N MET A 195 6.05 -1.76 4.08
CA MET A 195 4.64 -2.09 4.03
C MET A 195 3.88 -0.91 3.45
N ILE A 196 2.93 -1.18 2.56
CA ILE A 196 1.92 -0.20 2.16
C ILE A 196 0.68 -0.52 2.97
N TYR A 197 0.19 0.39 3.81
CA TYR A 197 -1.03 0.17 4.59
C TYR A 197 -2.18 0.97 3.99
N CYS A 198 -3.27 0.29 3.64
CA CYS A 198 -4.47 0.94 3.15
C CYS A 198 -5.70 0.26 3.72
N VAL A 199 -6.66 1.05 4.20
CA VAL A 199 -7.97 0.55 4.61
C VAL A 199 -8.90 0.60 3.41
N GLY A 200 -9.46 -0.56 3.05
CA GLY A 200 -10.40 -0.69 1.93
C GLY A 200 -11.84 -0.34 2.32
N PRO A 201 -12.73 -0.08 1.34
CA PRO A 201 -14.14 0.15 1.59
C PRO A 201 -14.81 -1.11 2.14
N LYS A 202 -15.83 -0.95 3.00
CA LYS A 202 -16.74 -2.02 3.41
C LYS A 202 -18.01 -2.01 2.56
N GLY A 203 -18.29 -3.12 1.89
CA GLY A 203 -19.41 -3.24 0.96
C GLY A 203 -20.80 -3.24 1.60
N ILE A 204 -20.92 -3.69 2.85
CA ILE A 204 -22.21 -4.02 3.52
C ILE A 204 -23.25 -2.87 3.57
N LYS A 205 -22.84 -1.61 3.49
CA LYS A 205 -23.73 -0.44 3.54
C LYS A 205 -23.69 0.44 2.28
N SER A 206 -23.11 -0.07 1.20
CA SER A 206 -22.92 0.66 -0.05
C SER A 206 -23.65 -0.03 -1.20
N THR A 207 -23.77 0.65 -2.34
CA THR A 207 -24.15 -0.03 -3.59
C THR A 207 -22.96 -0.75 -4.19
N ALA A 208 -23.21 -1.78 -5.00
CA ALA A 208 -22.17 -2.49 -5.74
C ALA A 208 -21.33 -1.55 -6.62
N ASP A 209 -21.97 -0.55 -7.26
CA ASP A 209 -21.27 0.41 -8.11
C ASP A 209 -20.41 1.39 -7.31
N ASN A 210 -20.89 1.89 -6.17
CA ASN A 210 -20.07 2.74 -5.31
C ASN A 210 -18.90 1.95 -4.71
N PHE A 211 -19.09 0.67 -4.40
CA PHE A 211 -18.02 -0.20 -3.91
C PHE A 211 -16.94 -0.42 -4.97
N LYS A 212 -17.34 -0.73 -6.20
CA LYS A 212 -16.42 -0.84 -7.35
C LYS A 212 -15.69 0.47 -7.62
N ASN A 213 -16.39 1.61 -7.56
CA ASN A 213 -15.78 2.93 -7.76
C ASN A 213 -14.78 3.27 -6.63
N ALA A 214 -15.09 2.91 -5.38
CA ALA A 214 -14.15 3.07 -4.26
C ALA A 214 -12.86 2.26 -4.48
N LEU A 215 -12.99 1.01 -4.92
CA LEU A 215 -11.83 0.16 -5.23
C LEU A 215 -10.98 0.70 -6.39
N TYR A 216 -11.65 1.25 -7.41
CA TYR A 216 -10.98 1.94 -8.50
C TYR A 216 -10.14 3.13 -7.99
N ILE A 217 -10.73 3.98 -7.14
CA ILE A 217 -10.04 5.10 -6.49
C ILE A 217 -8.86 4.61 -5.64
N ILE A 218 -9.02 3.53 -4.87
CA ILE A 218 -7.93 2.94 -4.09
C ILE A 218 -6.79 2.47 -4.97
N GLY A 219 -7.08 1.81 -6.10
CA GLY A 219 -6.06 1.44 -7.07
C GLY A 219 -5.25 2.65 -7.55
N LYS A 220 -5.93 3.76 -7.86
CA LYS A 220 -5.26 5.02 -8.22
C LYS A 220 -4.40 5.55 -7.08
N ASN A 221 -4.91 5.56 -5.85
CA ASN A 221 -4.20 6.10 -4.70
C ASN A 221 -2.93 5.31 -4.37
N ILE A 222 -2.98 3.98 -4.46
CA ILE A 222 -1.79 3.12 -4.27
C ILE A 222 -0.72 3.49 -5.31
N ALA A 223 -1.09 3.56 -6.60
CA ALA A 223 -0.15 3.90 -7.66
C ALA A 223 0.39 5.34 -7.53
N ASN A 224 -0.46 6.31 -7.16
CA ASN A 224 -0.02 7.69 -6.93
C ASN A 224 0.91 7.79 -5.72
N ALA A 225 0.62 7.11 -4.60
CA ALA A 225 1.49 7.10 -3.43
C ALA A 225 2.91 6.60 -3.79
N ILE A 226 3.00 5.48 -4.52
CA ILE A 226 4.27 4.92 -4.99
C ILE A 226 4.96 5.88 -5.98
N TYR A 227 4.22 6.46 -6.92
CA TYR A 227 4.76 7.44 -7.87
C TYR A 227 5.37 8.64 -7.14
N HIS A 228 4.64 9.24 -6.20
CA HIS A 228 5.13 10.39 -5.45
C HIS A 228 6.34 10.03 -4.60
N TYR A 229 6.34 8.84 -3.97
CA TYR A 229 7.46 8.35 -3.18
C TYR A 229 8.71 8.18 -4.05
N ASN A 230 8.60 7.48 -5.18
CA ASN A 230 9.71 7.21 -6.10
C ASN A 230 10.28 8.45 -6.81
N ASN A 231 9.55 9.56 -6.83
CA ASN A 231 10.01 10.84 -7.37
C ASN A 231 10.70 11.73 -6.34
N LYS A 232 10.73 11.35 -5.06
CA LYS A 232 11.58 12.00 -4.07
C LYS A 232 13.05 11.66 -4.34
N THR A 233 13.93 12.63 -4.15
CA THR A 233 15.37 12.50 -4.46
C THR A 233 16.16 11.87 -3.32
N ASP A 234 15.60 11.88 -2.12
CA ASP A 234 16.21 11.45 -0.86
C ASP A 234 15.77 10.06 -0.41
N THR A 235 14.97 9.35 -1.23
CA THR A 235 14.48 8.00 -0.95
C THR A 235 15.05 6.98 -1.92
N GLU A 236 15.30 5.77 -1.44
CA GLU A 236 15.44 4.62 -2.32
C GLU A 236 14.09 4.31 -2.99
N LYS A 237 14.09 3.93 -4.26
CA LYS A 237 12.85 3.76 -5.04
C LYS A 237 12.29 2.36 -4.87
N ILE A 238 10.98 2.25 -4.64
CA ILE A 238 10.23 0.99 -4.74
C ILE A 238 10.26 0.54 -6.19
N ASP A 239 10.85 -0.61 -6.47
CA ASP A 239 10.93 -1.21 -7.82
C ASP A 239 10.09 -2.49 -7.95
N TYR A 240 9.55 -2.98 -6.83
CA TYR A 240 8.62 -4.11 -6.78
C TYR A 240 7.54 -3.87 -5.74
N VAL A 241 6.26 -4.08 -6.10
CA VAL A 241 5.14 -3.99 -5.17
C VAL A 241 4.27 -5.24 -5.25
N ARG A 242 3.96 -5.84 -4.10
CA ARG A 242 2.98 -6.93 -3.98
C ARG A 242 1.62 -6.39 -3.57
N ILE A 243 0.60 -6.67 -4.36
CA ILE A 243 -0.78 -6.19 -4.19
C ILE A 243 -1.68 -7.38 -3.84
N CYS A 244 -2.31 -7.34 -2.66
CA CYS A 244 -3.37 -8.27 -2.29
C CYS A 244 -4.74 -7.79 -2.78
N LEU A 245 -5.74 -8.68 -2.73
CA LEU A 245 -7.13 -8.33 -3.04
C LEU A 245 -7.76 -7.54 -1.87
N ILE A 246 -7.39 -6.28 -1.72
CA ILE A 246 -7.94 -5.38 -0.71
C ILE A 246 -9.47 -5.30 -0.84
N SER A 247 -10.17 -5.40 0.28
CA SER A 247 -11.62 -5.58 0.37
C SER A 247 -12.20 -6.80 -0.38
N GLY A 248 -11.39 -7.79 -0.74
CA GLY A 248 -11.84 -9.07 -1.30
C GLY A 248 -12.37 -10.06 -0.26
N GLY A 249 -12.03 -9.88 1.02
CA GLY A 249 -12.46 -10.72 2.14
C GLY A 249 -13.77 -10.24 2.81
N SER A 250 -13.76 -10.13 4.13
CA SER A 250 -14.92 -9.72 4.95
C SER A 250 -15.47 -8.33 4.63
N PHE A 251 -14.72 -7.51 3.91
CA PHE A 251 -15.13 -6.16 3.49
C PHE A 251 -15.83 -6.16 2.12
N LYS A 252 -15.87 -7.28 1.41
CA LYS A 252 -16.43 -7.36 0.06
C LYS A 252 -17.94 -7.09 0.06
N HIS A 253 -18.42 -6.39 -0.96
CA HIS A 253 -19.86 -6.32 -1.22
C HIS A 253 -20.38 -7.69 -1.72
N ASP A 254 -21.55 -8.13 -1.24
CA ASP A 254 -22.09 -9.47 -1.55
C ASP A 254 -22.32 -9.67 -3.05
N ASN A 255 -22.85 -8.64 -3.73
CA ASN A 255 -23.11 -8.63 -5.18
C ASN A 255 -21.88 -8.30 -6.06
N VAL A 256 -20.66 -8.27 -5.52
CA VAL A 256 -19.43 -8.00 -6.30
C VAL A 256 -18.50 -9.20 -6.19
N SER A 257 -18.05 -9.73 -7.33
CA SER A 257 -17.13 -10.86 -7.39
C SER A 257 -15.68 -10.46 -7.09
N HIS A 258 -14.82 -11.43 -6.74
CA HIS A 258 -13.38 -11.17 -6.54
C HIS A 258 -12.71 -10.66 -7.83
N ILE A 259 -13.16 -11.14 -8.98
CA ILE A 259 -12.67 -10.70 -10.29
C ILE A 259 -13.03 -9.23 -10.52
N GLU A 260 -14.26 -8.80 -10.23
CA GLU A 260 -14.64 -7.39 -10.34
C GLU A 260 -13.85 -6.49 -9.36
N VAL A 261 -13.56 -6.96 -8.15
CA VAL A 261 -12.68 -6.24 -7.22
C VAL A 261 -11.29 -6.06 -7.82
N ALA A 262 -10.70 -7.14 -8.35
CA ALA A 262 -9.40 -7.12 -9.00
C ALA A 262 -9.39 -6.21 -10.24
N GLU A 263 -10.44 -6.24 -11.07
CA GLU A 263 -10.58 -5.38 -12.24
C GLU A 263 -10.53 -3.90 -11.86
N CYS A 264 -11.28 -3.49 -10.84
CA CYS A 264 -11.30 -2.11 -10.37
C CYS A 264 -9.93 -1.66 -9.87
N LEU A 265 -9.25 -2.48 -9.07
CA LEU A 265 -7.91 -2.17 -8.56
C LEU A 265 -6.89 -2.04 -9.71
N ILE A 266 -6.85 -3.02 -10.62
CA ILE A 266 -5.94 -3.02 -11.77
C ILE A 266 -6.21 -1.79 -12.66
N LYS A 267 -7.47 -1.49 -12.98
CA LYS A 267 -7.85 -0.31 -13.78
C LYS A 267 -7.32 0.99 -13.17
N GLY A 268 -7.50 1.19 -11.86
CA GLY A 268 -7.02 2.39 -11.17
C GLY A 268 -5.50 2.50 -11.17
N ILE A 269 -4.81 1.39 -10.89
CA ILE A 269 -3.34 1.33 -10.94
C ILE A 269 -2.83 1.65 -12.36
N HIS A 270 -3.42 1.03 -13.37
CA HIS A 270 -3.03 1.19 -14.77
C HIS A 270 -3.20 2.62 -15.27
N GLU A 271 -4.36 3.25 -15.02
CA GLU A 271 -4.61 4.64 -15.43
C GLU A 271 -3.51 5.57 -14.91
N VAL A 272 -3.14 5.45 -13.64
CA VAL A 272 -2.09 6.28 -13.04
C VAL A 272 -0.73 6.00 -13.68
N ASN A 273 -0.34 4.73 -13.83
CA ASN A 273 0.96 4.39 -14.40
C ASN A 273 1.12 4.91 -15.84
N VAL A 274 0.08 4.80 -16.67
CA VAL A 274 0.06 5.34 -18.04
C VAL A 274 0.15 6.86 -18.02
N ASN A 275 -0.73 7.53 -17.27
CA ASN A 275 -0.81 9.00 -17.25
C ASN A 275 0.46 9.65 -16.68
N ARG A 276 1.09 9.01 -15.68
CA ARG A 276 2.32 9.49 -15.03
C ARG A 276 3.60 8.98 -15.69
N GLN A 277 3.49 8.09 -16.68
CA GLN A 277 4.62 7.45 -17.36
C GLN A 277 5.59 6.80 -16.36
N VAL A 278 5.04 6.03 -15.41
CA VAL A 278 5.82 5.33 -14.37
C VAL A 278 6.87 4.42 -15.01
N LYS A 279 8.07 4.40 -14.46
CA LYS A 279 9.19 3.59 -14.95
C LYS A 279 9.74 2.66 -13.87
N ASN A 280 10.24 1.49 -14.27
CA ASN A 280 10.99 0.54 -13.46
C ASN A 280 10.24 0.04 -12.23
N LEU A 281 8.94 -0.28 -12.38
CA LEU A 281 8.11 -0.80 -11.29
C LEU A 281 7.39 -2.08 -11.72
N VAL A 282 7.49 -3.11 -10.90
CA VAL A 282 6.72 -4.34 -11.05
C VAL A 282 5.56 -4.36 -10.06
N TYR A 283 4.34 -4.51 -10.58
CA TYR A 283 3.16 -4.81 -9.78
C TYR A 283 2.93 -6.32 -9.80
N ASN A 284 3.22 -6.98 -8.68
CA ASN A 284 2.94 -8.38 -8.44
C ASN A 284 1.62 -8.54 -7.71
N PHE A 285 0.68 -9.24 -8.31
CA PHE A 285 -0.61 -9.52 -7.69
C PHE A 285 -0.58 -10.86 -6.97
N ALA A 286 -0.90 -10.85 -5.69
CA ALA A 286 -1.00 -12.04 -4.86
C ALA A 286 -2.09 -12.99 -5.38
N TYR A 287 -1.90 -14.29 -5.20
CA TYR A 287 -2.88 -15.29 -5.55
C TYR A 287 -4.14 -15.17 -4.67
N ASP A 288 -5.29 -14.95 -5.30
CA ASP A 288 -6.62 -15.00 -4.69
C ASP A 288 -7.58 -15.69 -5.66
N ASN A 289 -7.55 -17.03 -5.69
CA ASN A 289 -8.31 -17.86 -6.63
C ASN A 289 -8.16 -17.42 -8.11
N ASP A 290 -6.96 -16.96 -8.46
CA ASP A 290 -6.61 -16.43 -9.79
C ASP A 290 -7.44 -15.22 -10.25
N ALA A 291 -8.09 -14.50 -9.32
CA ALA A 291 -8.96 -13.37 -9.63
C ALA A 291 -8.23 -12.23 -10.37
N PHE A 292 -6.99 -11.93 -9.99
CA PHE A 292 -6.20 -10.88 -10.65
C PHE A 292 -5.80 -11.22 -12.08
N ARG A 293 -5.41 -12.47 -12.36
CA ARG A 293 -5.07 -12.89 -13.72
C ARG A 293 -6.30 -12.84 -14.62
N GLN A 294 -7.41 -13.41 -14.16
CA GLN A 294 -8.69 -13.38 -14.89
C GLN A 294 -9.17 -11.94 -15.13
N ALA A 295 -9.03 -11.06 -14.13
CA ALA A 295 -9.35 -9.65 -14.29
C ALA A 295 -8.46 -8.99 -15.35
N PHE A 296 -7.15 -9.20 -15.28
CA PHE A 296 -6.19 -8.64 -16.24
C PHE A 296 -6.48 -9.08 -17.68
N ASP A 297 -6.70 -10.38 -17.89
CA ASP A 297 -7.04 -10.94 -19.21
C ASP A 297 -8.34 -10.34 -19.78
N LYS A 298 -9.31 -10.05 -18.92
CA LYS A 298 -10.59 -9.41 -19.31
C LYS A 298 -10.44 -7.92 -19.64
N LEU A 299 -9.48 -7.23 -19.02
CA LEU A 299 -9.27 -5.79 -19.21
C LEU A 299 -8.61 -5.46 -20.55
N GLN A 300 -7.86 -6.40 -21.14
CA GLN A 300 -7.13 -6.20 -22.41
C GLN A 300 -6.20 -4.98 -22.40
N ILE A 301 -5.52 -4.76 -21.26
CA ILE A 301 -4.56 -3.67 -21.04
C ILE A 301 -3.12 -4.16 -20.99
#